data_AF-A0A2P7EDN0-F1
#
_entry.id   AF-A0A2P7EDN0-F1
#
_cell.length_a   1.000
_cell.length_b   1.000
_cell.length_c   1.000
_cell.angle_alpha   90.00
_cell.angle_beta   90.00
_cell.angle_gamma   90.00
#
_symmetry.space_group_name_H-M   'P 1'
#
loop_
_entity.id
_entity.type
_entity.pdbx_description
1 polymer ?
#
loop_
_entity_poly.entity_id
_entity_poly.type
_entity_poly.pdbx_seq_one_letter_code
_entity_poly.pdbx_strand_id
1 'polypeptide(L)' 'MPVAVAQHITLTDRHGHPLMVCELPKGIRRDEVAKLHHQILVHFHSELRGQAPAKPIHLSWPEVVNRLEQKIGCFA' A
#
# COMPACT_ATOMS: atom_id res chain seq x y z
N MET A 1 -9.65 18.58 19.58
CA MET A 1 -9.77 18.03 18.21
C MET A 1 -8.65 17.00 18.03
N PRO A 2 -8.88 15.68 18.13
CA PRO A 2 -7.82 14.75 17.79
C PRO A 2 -7.61 14.81 16.28
N VAL A 3 -6.46 15.35 15.86
CA VAL A 3 -5.98 15.25 14.48
C VAL A 3 -5.78 13.77 14.23
N ALA A 4 -6.79 13.12 13.66
CA ALA A 4 -6.65 11.76 13.17
C ALA A 4 -5.57 11.80 12.09
N VAL A 5 -4.36 11.39 12.46
CA VAL A 5 -3.23 11.31 11.55
C VAL A 5 -3.60 10.28 10.51
N ALA A 6 -3.64 10.67 9.24
CA ALA A 6 -3.84 9.71 8.15
C ALA A 6 -2.77 8.62 8.30
N GLN A 7 -3.20 7.37 8.36
CA GLN A 7 -2.26 6.25 8.42
C GLN A 7 -1.78 6.03 6.98
N HIS A 8 -0.46 6.00 6.78
CA HIS A 8 0.12 5.72 5.48
C HIS A 8 0.98 4.47 5.58
N ILE A 9 0.85 3.57 4.61
CA ILE A 9 1.79 2.46 4.43
C ILE A 9 2.79 2.88 3.37
N THR A 10 4.07 2.89 3.73
CA THR A 10 5.15 3.15 2.77
C THR A 10 5.90 1.86 2.50
N LEU A 11 5.89 1.43 1.24
CA LEU A 11 6.71 0.34 0.76
C LEU A 11 8.04 0.90 0.28
N THR A 12 9.13 0.31 0.76
CA THR A 12 10.50 0.70 0.43
C THR A 12 11.21 -0.42 -0.32
N ASP A 13 12.17 -0.04 -1.16
CA ASP A 13 13.11 -0.98 -1.75
C ASP A 13 14.10 -1.53 -0.70
N ARG A 14 14.88 -2.55 -1.06
CA ARG A 14 16.01 -3.07 -0.25
C ARG A 14 17.02 -1.99 0.17
N HIS A 15 17.10 -0.87 -0.55
CA HIS A 15 17.94 0.28 -0.20
C HIS A 15 17.26 1.29 0.75
N GLY A 16 16.02 1.04 1.18
CA GLY A 16 15.24 1.96 2.01
C GLY A 16 14.59 3.12 1.25
N HIS A 17 14.65 3.12 -0.09
CA HIS A 17 14.01 4.16 -0.89
C HIS A 17 12.50 3.91 -0.98
N PRO A 18 11.64 4.92 -0.72
CA PRO A 18 10.20 4.76 -0.86
C PRO A 18 9.85 4.52 -2.32
N LEU A 19 9.23 3.38 -2.61
CA LEU A 19 8.73 3.05 -3.94
C LEU A 19 7.23 3.30 -4.06
N MET A 20 6.50 3.16 -2.96
CA MET A 20 5.04 3.35 -2.96
C MET A 20 4.52 3.79 -1.61
N VAL A 21 3.55 4.69 -1.63
CA VAL A 21 2.86 5.22 -0.45
C VAL A 21 1.37 4.98 -0.64
N CYS A 22 0.78 4.22 0.29
CA CYS A 22 -0.63 3.92 0.33
C CYS A 22 -1.30 4.73 1.42
N GLU A 23 -2.34 5.47 1.08
CA GLU A 23 -3.19 6.09 2.08
C GLU A 23 -4.17 5.07 2.65
N LEU A 24 -4.32 5.04 3.98
CA LEU A 24 -5.31 4.23 4.68
C LEU A 24 -6.39 5.10 5.29
N PRO A 25 -7.64 4.62 5.34
CA PRO A 25 -8.72 5.34 5.96
C PRO A 25 -8.52 5.36 7.48
N LYS A 26 -9.06 6.41 8.09
CA LYS A 26 -9.04 6.59 9.54
C LYS A 26 -9.91 5.52 10.20
N GLY A 27 -9.38 4.86 11.23
CA GLY A 27 -10.13 3.85 12.01
C GLY A 27 -9.81 2.40 11.68
N ILE A 28 -8.90 2.10 10.75
CA ILE A 28 -8.38 0.73 10.60
C ILE A 28 -7.58 0.34 11.86
N ARG A 29 -7.93 -0.82 12.43
CA ARG A 29 -7.23 -1.39 13.59
C ARG A 29 -5.80 -1.76 13.18
N ARG A 30 -4.83 -1.58 14.07
CA ARG A 30 -3.42 -1.93 13.82
C ARG A 30 -3.22 -3.35 13.29
N ASP A 31 -3.99 -4.32 13.78
CA ASP A 31 -3.93 -5.72 13.34
C ASP A 31 -4.27 -5.87 11.85
N GLU A 32 -5.29 -5.15 11.40
CA GLU A 32 -5.72 -5.10 10.00
C GLU A 32 -4.73 -4.31 9.14
N VAL A 33 -4.11 -3.25 9.68
CA VAL A 33 -3.04 -2.52 9.00
C VAL A 33 -1.86 -3.45 8.69
N ALA A 34 -1.46 -4.33 9.61
CA ALA A 34 -0.37 -5.27 9.38
C ALA A 34 -0.70 -6.29 8.28
N LYS A 35 -1.93 -6.84 8.27
CA LYS A 35 -2.40 -7.74 7.22
C LYS A 35 -2.47 -7.05 5.86
N LEU A 36 -3.00 -5.82 5.82
CA LEU A 36 -3.04 -5.01 4.63
C LEU A 36 -1.64 -4.68 4.13
N HIS A 37 -0.73 -4.28 5.01
CA HIS A 37 0.67 -4.05 4.65
C HIS A 37 1.28 -5.29 4.01
N HIS A 38 1.06 -6.47 4.59
CA HIS A 38 1.54 -7.73 4.01
C HIS A 38 0.90 -8.02 2.64
N GLN A 39 -0.42 -7.87 2.50
CA GLN A 39 -1.11 -8.09 1.22
C GLN A 39 -0.64 -7.12 0.14
N ILE A 40 -0.57 -5.82 0.46
CA ILE A 40 -0.08 -4.79 -0.45
C ILE A 40 1.38 -5.12 -0.83
N LEU A 41 2.23 -5.45 0.15
CA LEU A 41 3.60 -5.85 -0.15
C LEU A 41 3.64 -7.07 -1.09
N VAL A 42 2.91 -8.15 -0.81
CA VAL A 42 2.92 -9.36 -1.66
C VAL A 42 2.39 -9.07 -3.07
N HIS A 43 1.27 -8.35 -3.20
CA HIS A 43 0.63 -8.10 -4.50
C HIS A 43 1.35 -7.05 -5.34
N PHE A 44 1.92 -6.03 -4.70
CA PHE A 44 2.62 -4.94 -5.37
C PHE A 44 4.13 -5.17 -5.47
N HIS A 45 4.73 -6.08 -4.72
CA HIS A 45 6.18 -6.37 -4.81
C HIS A 45 6.61 -6.69 -6.24
N SER A 46 5.77 -7.37 -7.03
CA SER A 46 6.04 -7.59 -8.45
C SER A 46 6.03 -6.33 -9.31
N GLU A 47 5.15 -5.35 -9.03
CA GLU A 47 5.13 -4.06 -9.71
C GLU A 47 6.30 -3.16 -9.25
N LEU A 48 6.63 -3.23 -7.96
CA LEU A 48 7.72 -2.48 -7.36
C LEU A 48 9.08 -2.90 -7.90
N ARG A 49 9.24 -4.17 -8.27
CA ARG A 49 10.51 -4.70 -8.79
C ARG A 49 10.97 -4.04 -10.10
N GLY A 50 10.04 -3.44 -10.85
CA GLY A 50 10.32 -2.66 -12.07
C GLY A 50 10.25 -1.14 -11.88
N GLN A 51 9.89 -0.66 -10.70
CA GLN A 51 9.75 0.77 -10.41
C GLN A 51 11.09 1.42 -10.10
N ALA A 52 11.28 2.62 -10.65
CA ALA A 52 12.45 3.42 -10.35
C ALA A 52 12.21 4.19 -9.04
N PRO A 53 13.15 4.18 -8.09
CA PRO A 53 13.00 4.87 -6.80
C PRO A 53 12.88 6.39 -6.91
N ALA A 54 13.15 6.96 -8.10
CA ALA A 54 13.04 8.39 -8.35
C ALA A 54 11.60 8.93 -8.36
N LYS A 55 10.58 8.07 -8.44
CA LYS A 55 9.17 8.50 -8.44
C LYS A 55 8.28 7.52 -7.67
N PRO A 56 8.12 7.69 -6.35
CA PRO A 56 7.24 6.84 -5.56
C PRO A 56 5.81 6.89 -6.11
N ILE A 57 5.16 5.73 -6.19
CA ILE A 57 3.75 5.65 -6.55
C ILE A 57 2.93 6.05 -5.32
N HIS A 58 2.12 7.09 -5.45
CA HIS A 58 1.15 7.44 -4.42
C HIS A 58 -0.21 6.85 -4.82
N LEU A 59 -0.73 5.95 -3.99
CA LEU A 59 -2.05 5.37 -4.17
C LEU A 59 -2.95 5.76 -3.01
N SER A 60 -4.09 6.35 -3.33
CA SER A 60 -5.15 6.56 -2.34
C SER A 60 -5.79 5.22 -1.97
N TRP A 61 -6.37 5.14 -0.77
CA TRP A 61 -7.07 3.94 -0.32
C TRP A 61 -8.02 3.29 -1.35
N PRO A 62 -8.92 4.03 -2.04
CA PRO A 62 -9.80 3.42 -3.04
C PRO A 62 -9.03 2.76 -4.19
N GLU A 63 -7.88 3.31 -4.60
CA GLU A 63 -7.05 2.70 -5.64
C GLU A 63 -6.36 1.42 -5.14
N VAL A 64 -5.89 1.43 -3.90
CA VAL A 64 -5.30 0.25 -3.26
C VAL A 64 -6.32 -0.87 -3.19
N VAL A 65 -7.54 -0.57 -2.74
CA VAL A 65 -8.64 -1.53 -2.68
C VAL A 65 -8.99 -2.03 -4.08
N ASN A 66 -9.18 -1.14 -5.05
CA ASN A 66 -9.50 -1.54 -6.43
C ASN A 66 -8.43 -2.47 -7.04
N ARG A 67 -7.14 -2.18 -6.83
CA ARG A 67 -6.05 -3.05 -7.29
C ARG A 67 -5.97 -4.38 -6.54
N LEU A 68 -6.18 -4.37 -5.22
CA LEU A 68 -6.26 -5.59 -4.42
C LEU A 68 -7.44 -6.44 -4.89
N GLU A 69 -8.62 -5.85 -5.08
CA GLU A 69 -9.81 -6.53 -5.63
C GLU A 69 -9.58 -7.05 -7.04
N GLN A 70 -8.90 -6.32 -7.92
CA GLN A 70 -8.54 -6.83 -9.25
C GLN A 70 -7.57 -8.00 -9.18
N LYS A 71 -6.60 -8.00 -8.25
CA LYS A 71 -5.64 -9.10 -8.08
C LYS A 71 -6.25 -10.32 -7.40
N ILE A 72 -7.15 -10.12 -6.44
CA ILE A 72 -7.84 -11.18 -5.69
C ILE A 72 -9.01 -11.75 -6.50
N GLY A 73 -9.73 -10.89 -7.24
CA GLY A 73 -10.85 -11.24 -8.11
C GLY A 73 -10.46 -11.83 -9.46
N CYS A 74 -9.16 -11.82 -9.82
CA CYS A 74 -8.63 -12.51 -11.01
C CYS A 74 -8.34 -14.00 -10.77
N PHE A 75 -8.93 -14.59 -9.72
CA PHE A 75 -9.03 -16.04 -9.50
C PHE A 75 -10.42 -16.60 -9.87
N ALA A 76 -11.15 -15.94 -10.78
CA ALA A 76 -12.39 -16.45 -11.36
C ALA A 76 -12.13 -17.16 -12.68
#